data_AF-A0A7V3MYY9-F1
#
_entry.id   AF-A0A7V3MYY9-F1
#
_cell.length_a   1.000
_cell.length_b   1.000
_cell.length_c   1.000
_cell.angle_alpha   90.00
_cell.angle_beta   90.00
_cell.angle_gamma   90.00
#
_symmetry.space_group_name_H-M   'P 1'
#
loop_
_entity.id
_entity.type
_entity.pdbx_description
1 polymer ?
#
loop_
_entity_poly.entity_id
_entity_poly.type
_entity_poly.pdbx_seq_one_letter_code
_entity_poly.pdbx_strand_id
1 'polypeptide(L)' 'MARLGHDRGHLVAETNAFVTTGITNARTEGYNRLVNQVKRAACGFRNPTNSARRIRFHCTRKQRAATRTCS' A
#
# COMPACT_ATOMS: atom_id res chain seq x y z
N MET A 1 -8.86 -16.54 -16.73
CA MET A 1 -7.56 -16.95 -16.16
C MET A 1 -7.66 -16.96 -14.65
N ALA A 2 -7.80 -18.15 -14.08
CA ALA A 2 -8.09 -18.40 -12.67
C ALA A 2 -6.90 -18.06 -11.76
N ARG A 3 -7.17 -17.31 -10.68
CA ARG A 3 -6.34 -17.26 -9.47
C ARG A 3 -7.26 -17.51 -8.28
N LEU A 4 -7.64 -18.77 -8.12
CA LEU A 4 -8.31 -19.29 -6.93
C LEU A 4 -7.44 -20.47 -6.48
N GLY A 5 -6.55 -20.27 -5.49
CA GLY A 5 -5.79 -21.40 -4.95
C GLY A 5 -4.49 -21.18 -4.17
N HIS A 6 -4.02 -19.95 -3.88
CA HIS A 6 -2.72 -19.75 -3.19
C HIS A 6 -2.75 -18.90 -1.92
N ASP A 7 -3.89 -18.32 -1.54
CA ASP A 7 -3.89 -17.22 -0.54
C ASP A 7 -3.69 -17.66 0.92
N ARG A 8 -3.87 -18.95 1.26
CA ARG A 8 -3.74 -19.41 2.65
C ARG A 8 -2.29 -19.61 3.11
N GLY A 9 -1.36 -19.93 2.21
CA GLY A 9 0.05 -20.13 2.57
C GLY A 9 0.80 -18.83 2.87
N HIS A 10 0.45 -17.75 2.16
CA HIS A 10 1.08 -16.44 2.33
C HIS A 10 0.82 -15.82 3.71
N LEU A 11 -0.40 -15.97 4.24
CA LEU A 11 -0.78 -15.39 5.53
C LEU A 11 -0.07 -16.05 6.72
N VAL A 12 0.13 -17.37 6.66
CA VAL A 12 0.86 -18.12 7.70
C VAL A 12 2.34 -17.73 7.70
N ALA A 13 2.92 -17.55 6.50
CA ALA A 13 4.30 -17.08 6.35
C ALA A 13 4.48 -15.64 6.88
N GLU A 14 3.56 -14.73 6.57
CA GLU A 14 3.63 -13.34 7.04
C GLU A 14 3.46 -13.24 8.57
N THR A 15 2.57 -14.05 9.14
CA THR A 15 2.36 -14.11 10.60
C THR A 15 3.60 -14.65 11.32
N ASN A 16 4.19 -15.75 10.83
CA ASN A 16 5.40 -16.31 11.42
C ASN A 16 6.59 -15.33 11.29
N ALA A 17 6.73 -14.65 10.14
CA ALA A 17 7.75 -13.63 9.96
C ALA A 17 7.59 -12.48 10.98
N PHE A 18 6.37 -12.02 11.24
CA PHE A 18 6.11 -11.00 12.26
C PHE A 18 6.47 -11.48 13.67
N VAL A 19 6.14 -12.72 14.04
CA VAL A 19 6.45 -13.28 15.37
C VAL A 19 7.96 -13.42 15.58
N THR A 20 8.70 -13.89 14.57
CA THR A 20 10.15 -14.13 14.69
C THR A 20 10.98 -12.85 14.56
N THR A 21 10.55 -11.89 13.72
CA THR A 21 11.38 -10.73 13.34
C THR A 21 10.79 -9.38 13.78
N GLY A 22 9.52 -9.33 14.16
CA GLY A 22 8.79 -8.08 14.40
C GLY A 22 8.48 -7.27 13.14
N ILE A 23 8.85 -7.77 11.95
CA ILE A 23 8.66 -7.06 10.68
C ILE A 23 7.27 -7.39 10.13
N THR A 24 6.51 -6.35 9.76
CA THR A 24 5.18 -6.48 9.13
C THR A 24 5.13 -5.78 7.78
N ASN A 25 4.44 -6.37 6.80
CA ASN A 25 4.21 -5.78 5.49
C ASN A 25 3.10 -4.70 5.52
N ALA A 26 2.36 -4.56 6.63
CA ALA A 26 1.17 -3.71 6.75
C ALA A 26 1.38 -2.28 6.21
N ARG A 27 2.55 -1.68 6.46
CA ARG A 27 2.89 -0.35 5.97
C ARG A 27 3.00 -0.29 4.44
N THR A 28 3.71 -1.23 3.84
CA THR A 28 3.92 -1.31 2.39
C THR A 28 2.62 -1.68 1.68
N GLU A 29 1.83 -2.61 2.23
CA GLU A 29 0.50 -2.92 1.72
C GLU A 29 -0.44 -1.73 1.74
N GLY A 30 -0.41 -0.94 2.82
CA GLY A 30 -1.17 0.30 2.92
C GLY A 30 -0.83 1.28 1.79
N TYR A 31 0.46 1.41 1.46
CA TYR A 31 0.87 2.23 0.31
C TYR A 31 0.42 1.64 -1.02
N ASN A 32 0.53 0.33 -1.22
CA ASN A 32 0.08 -0.33 -2.44
C ASN A 32 -1.43 -0.17 -2.67
N ARG A 33 -2.23 -0.23 -1.59
CA ARG A 33 -3.68 0.05 -1.63
C ARG A 33 -3.96 1.49 -2.05
N LEU A 34 -3.22 2.46 -1.48
CA LEU A 34 -3.34 3.88 -1.85
C LEU A 34 -2.97 4.13 -3.31
N VAL A 35 -1.88 3.54 -3.81
CA VAL A 35 -1.48 3.64 -5.21
C VAL A 35 -2.58 3.12 -6.12
N ASN A 36 -3.14 1.95 -5.81
CA ASN A 36 -4.23 1.38 -6.59
C ASN A 36 -5.50 2.25 -6.54
N GLN A 37 -5.82 2.85 -5.40
CA GLN A 37 -6.92 3.80 -5.27
C GLN A 37 -6.71 5.04 -6.17
N VAL A 38 -5.52 5.64 -6.12
CA VAL A 38 -5.17 6.82 -6.94
C VAL A 38 -5.22 6.49 -8.44
N LYS A 39 -4.75 5.29 -8.83
CA LYS A 39 -4.84 4.80 -10.22
C LYS A 39 -6.30 4.61 -10.67
N ARG A 40 -7.16 4.04 -9.83
CA ARG A 40 -8.60 3.85 -10.11
C ARG A 40 -9.31 5.18 -10.25
N ALA A 41 -9.10 6.12 -9.32
CA ALA A 41 -9.70 7.45 -9.36
C ALA A 41 -9.27 8.27 -10.59
N ALA A 42 -8.10 8.00 -11.15
CA ALA A 42 -7.59 8.66 -12.35
C ALA A 42 -7.95 7.94 -13.66
N CYS A 43 -8.74 6.85 -13.63
CA CYS A 43 -9.09 6.01 -14.79
C CYS A 43 -7.86 5.54 -15.60
N GLY A 44 -6.74 5.30 -14.92
CA GLY A 44 -5.47 4.95 -15.58
C GLY A 44 -4.69 6.19 -16.05
N PHE A 45 -3.58 6.47 -15.38
CA PHE A 45 -2.67 7.53 -15.81
C PHE A 45 -2.05 7.20 -17.17
N ARG A 46 -2.10 8.15 -18.10
CA ARG A 46 -1.44 8.04 -19.42
C ARG A 46 0.08 8.22 -19.36
N ASN A 47 0.61 8.81 -18.28
CA ASN A 47 2.03 9.08 -18.10
C ASN A 47 2.49 8.71 -16.67
N PRO A 48 3.59 7.95 -16.51
CA PRO A 48 4.14 7.57 -15.20
C PRO A 48 4.58 8.76 -14.33
N THR A 49 4.97 9.90 -14.90
CA THR A 49 5.30 11.10 -14.10
C THR A 49 4.07 11.67 -13.41
N ASN A 50 2.91 11.67 -14.08
CA ASN A 50 1.65 12.13 -13.50
C ASN A 50 1.17 11.19 -12.38
N SER A 51 1.34 9.87 -12.56
CA SER A 51 1.02 8.90 -11.51
C SER A 51 1.92 9.08 -10.30
N ALA A 52 3.23 9.20 -10.49
CA ALA A 52 4.19 9.42 -9.42
C ALA A 52 3.93 10.71 -8.64
N ARG A 53 3.64 11.81 -9.35
CA ARG A 53 3.32 13.11 -8.72
C ARG A 53 2.07 13.02 -7.85
N ARG A 54 1.00 12.38 -8.35
CA ARG A 54 -0.25 12.21 -7.59
C ARG A 54 -0.06 11.30 -6.39
N ILE A 55 0.63 10.17 -6.55
CA ILE A 55 0.95 9.25 -5.45
C ILE A 55 1.75 9.98 -4.36
N ARG A 56 2.81 10.72 -4.71
CA ARG A 56 3.57 11.51 -3.73
C ARG A 56 2.69 12.48 -2.97
N PHE A 57 1.84 13.24 -3.67
CA PHE A 57 0.94 14.19 -3.02
C PHE A 57 0.01 13.52 -2.00
N HIS A 58 -0.52 12.34 -2.31
CA HIS A 58 -1.36 11.60 -1.36
C HIS A 58 -0.57 11.03 -0.17
N CYS A 59 0.61 10.44 -0.41
CA CYS A 59 1.44 9.89 0.65
C CYS A 59 1.95 10.97 1.60
N THR A 60 2.42 12.11 1.09
CA THR A 60 2.94 13.21 1.93
C THR A 60 1.83 13.97 2.66
N ARG A 61 0.66 14.18 2.03
CA ARG A 61 -0.50 14.79 2.73
C ARG A 61 -1.00 13.92 3.87
N LYS A 62 -1.12 12.60 3.68
CA LYS A 62 -1.53 11.69 4.76
C LYS A 62 -0.49 11.63 5.89
N GLN A 63 0.80 11.61 5.56
CA GLN A 63 1.85 11.65 6.58
C GLN A 63 1.79 12.94 7.41
N ARG A 64 1.65 14.12 6.78
CA ARG A 64 1.49 15.38 7.51
C ARG A 64 0.25 15.42 8.40
N ALA A 65 -0.86 14.84 7.95
CA ALA A 65 -2.07 14.74 8.76
C ALA A 65 -1.88 13.81 9.97
N ALA A 66 -1.25 12.65 9.79
CA ALA A 66 -0.95 11.71 10.87
C ALA A 66 0.01 12.29 11.92
N THR A 67 1.01 13.07 11.50
CA THR A 67 1.91 13.78 12.42
C THR A 67 1.17 14.82 13.26
N ARG A 68 0.16 15.50 12.70
CA ARG A 68 -0.64 16.52 13.42
C ARG A 68 -1.61 15.95 14.45
N THR A 69 -2.01 14.69 14.32
CA THR A 69 -2.96 14.04 15.24
C THR A 69 -2.26 13.31 16.39
N CYS A 70 -0.93 13.20 16.35
CA CYS A 70 -0.11 12.59 17.40
C CYS A 70 0.51 13.63 18.36
N SER A 71 0.01 14.86 18.38
CA SER A 71 0.42 15.93 19.32
C SER A 71 -0.64 16.19 20.37
#